data_AF-A0A421JCJ1-F1
#
_entry.id   AF-A0A421JCJ1-F1
#
_cell.length_a   1.000
_cell.length_b   1.000
_cell.length_c   1.000
_cell.angle_alpha   90.00
_cell.angle_beta   90.00
_cell.angle_gamma   90.00
#
_symmetry.space_group_name_H-M   'P 1'
#
loop_
_entity.id
_entity.type
_entity.pdbx_description
1 polymer ?
#
loop_
_entity_poly.entity_id
_entity_poly.type
_entity_poly.pdbx_seq_one_letter_code
_entity_poly.pdbx_strand_id
1 'polypeptide(L)' 'MEKRIRPAKRLMNAGGQCSKEGLAYGECVLQNYSNMQHKGCDKEFVMFKNCVTKVLGKGW' A
#
# COMPACT_ATOMS: atom_id res chain seq x y z
N MET A 1 21.84 18.81 -12.67
CA MET A 1 22.01 17.44 -12.13
C MET A 1 20.64 16.94 -11.67
N GLU A 2 19.83 16.44 -12.60
CA GLU A 2 18.47 15.97 -12.30
C GLU A 2 18.56 14.63 -11.57
N LYS A 3 18.51 14.70 -10.24
CA LYS A 3 18.51 13.53 -9.36
C LYS A 3 17.18 12.81 -9.58
N ARG A 4 17.11 11.96 -10.61
CA ARG A 4 16.02 11.01 -10.86
C ARG A 4 15.64 10.41 -9.51
N ILE A 5 14.56 10.89 -8.90
CA ILE A 5 14.10 10.36 -7.62
C ILE A 5 13.71 8.93 -7.96
N ARG A 6 14.57 7.99 -7.56
CA ARG A 6 14.42 6.56 -7.86
C ARG A 6 12.97 6.18 -7.55
N PRO A 7 12.26 5.48 -8.43
CA PRO A 7 10.87 5.04 -8.19
C PRO A 7 10.71 4.42 -6.80
N ALA A 8 11.74 3.71 -6.33
CA ALA A 8 11.85 3.21 -4.96
C ALA A 8 11.64 4.29 -3.88
N LYS A 9 12.25 5.48 -3.97
CA LYS A 9 12.06 6.55 -2.99
C LYS A 9 10.64 7.14 -3.05
N ARG A 10 10.01 7.21 -4.22
CA ARG A 10 8.59 7.61 -4.34
C ARG A 10 7.68 6.55 -3.71
N LEU A 11 7.96 5.27 -3.93
CA LEU A 11 7.24 4.15 -3.29
C LEU A 11 7.44 4.12 -1.79
N MET A 12 8.65 4.35 -1.28
CA MET A 12 8.89 4.40 0.17
C MET A 12 8.20 5.60 0.81
N ASN A 13 8.14 6.75 0.14
CA ASN A 13 7.42 7.92 0.66
C ASN A 13 5.89 7.75 0.57
N ALA A 14 5.40 7.01 -0.44
CA ALA A 14 4.00 6.61 -0.57
C ALA A 14 3.60 5.57 0.47
N GLY A 15 4.40 4.52 0.62
CA GLY A 15 4.24 3.51 1.67
C GLY A 15 4.32 4.12 3.06
N GLY A 16 5.23 5.08 3.26
CA GLY A 16 5.34 5.87 4.50
C GLY A 16 4.08 6.66 4.80
N GLN A 17 3.53 7.38 3.83
CA GLN A 17 2.28 8.15 3.99
C GLN A 17 1.05 7.26 4.20
N CYS A 18 1.04 6.07 3.60
CA CYS A 18 -0.03 5.08 3.70
C CYS A 18 0.30 3.96 4.71
N SER A 19 1.25 4.19 5.62
CA SER A 19 1.72 3.17 6.56
C SER A 19 0.60 2.67 7.46
N LYS A 20 -0.36 3.54 7.78
CA LYS A 20 -1.50 3.23 8.65
C LYS A 20 -2.45 2.25 7.97
N GLU A 21 -2.75 2.47 6.69
CA GLU A 21 -3.56 1.58 5.86
C GLU A 21 -2.82 0.28 5.54
N GLY A 22 -1.50 0.35 5.34
CA GLY A 22 -0.65 -0.82 5.13
C GLY A 22 -0.53 -1.71 6.37
N LEU A 23 -0.46 -1.12 7.57
CA LEU A 23 -0.51 -1.83 8.84
C LEU A 23 -1.86 -2.52 9.04
N ALA A 24 -2.97 -1.82 8.81
CA ALA A 24 -4.31 -2.43 8.93
C ALA A 24 -4.50 -3.60 7.96
N TYR A 25 -4.04 -3.46 6.71
CA TYR A 25 -4.01 -4.56 5.75
C TYR A 25 -3.14 -5.72 6.24
N GLY A 26 -1.93 -5.44 6.73
CA GLY A 26 -1.03 -6.45 7.27
C GLY A 26 -1.60 -7.19 8.48
N GLU A 27 -2.26 -6.49 9.40
CA GLU A 27 -2.95 -7.09 10.56
C GLU A 27 -4.10 -8.00 10.13
N CYS A 28 -4.92 -7.55 9.18
CA CYS A 28 -6.00 -8.38 8.64
C CYS A 28 -5.45 -9.65 7.96
N VAL A 29 -4.36 -9.53 7.19
CA VAL A 29 -3.69 -10.66 6.53
C VAL A 29 -3.07 -11.60 7.56
N LEU A 30 -2.45 -11.08 8.63
CA LEU A 30 -1.85 -11.89 9.69
C LEU A 30 -2.92 -12.65 10.49
N GLN A 31 -4.03 -11.99 10.84
CA GLN A 31 -5.14 -12.63 11.55
C GLN A 31 -5.83 -13.71 10.71
N ASN A 32 -5.94 -13.47 9.40
CA ASN A 32 -6.61 -14.39 8.47
C ASN A 32 -5.63 -15.26 7.67
N TYR A 33 -4.35 -15.30 8.05
CA TYR A 33 -3.29 -16.00 7.30
C TYR A 33 -3.60 -17.50 7.15
N SER A 34 -4.20 -18.09 8.19
CA SER A 34 -4.57 -19.50 8.26
C SER A 34 -5.79 -19.86 7.41
N ASN A 35 -6.62 -18.87 7.08
CA ASN A 35 -7.93 -19.08 6.46
C ASN A 35 -8.14 -18.02 5.36
N MET A 36 -7.09 -17.77 4.56
CA MET A 36 -7.10 -16.73 3.53
C MET A 36 -8.18 -17.03 2.48
N GLN A 37 -9.39 -16.58 2.76
CA GLN A 37 -10.45 -16.50 1.78
C GLN A 37 -10.16 -15.31 0.87
N HIS A 38 -10.27 -15.57 -0.43
CA HIS A 38 -10.23 -14.55 -1.45
C HIS A 38 -11.20 -13.43 -1.03
N LYS A 39 -10.70 -12.19 -0.89
CA LYS A 39 -11.42 -10.97 -0.46
C LYS A 39 -11.59 -10.71 1.05
N GLY A 40 -10.97 -11.49 1.95
CA GLY A 40 -11.08 -11.22 3.40
C GLY A 40 -10.63 -9.82 3.82
N CYS A 41 -9.56 -9.31 3.21
CA CYS A 41 -8.97 -8.00 3.49
C CYS A 41 -9.08 -7.02 2.30
N ASP A 42 -10.08 -7.20 1.43
CA ASP A 42 -10.23 -6.41 0.20
C ASP A 42 -10.48 -4.92 0.51
N LYS A 43 -11.21 -4.61 1.59
CA LYS A 43 -11.47 -3.23 2.01
C LYS A 43 -10.17 -2.50 2.37
N GLU A 44 -9.36 -3.08 3.23
CA GLU A 44 -8.08 -2.52 3.65
C GLU A 44 -7.09 -2.45 2.47
N PHE A 45 -7.08 -3.47 1.60
CA PHE A 45 -6.27 -3.46 0.40
C PHE A 45 -6.66 -2.33 -0.56
N VAL A 46 -7.96 -2.09 -0.78
CA VAL A 46 -8.46 -1.00 -1.62
C VAL A 46 -8.10 0.36 -1.01
N MET A 47 -8.19 0.53 0.31
CA MET A 47 -7.78 1.76 0.98
C MET A 47 -6.28 2.02 0.83
N PHE A 48 -5.44 1.02 1.11
CA PHE A 48 -4.00 1.11 0.93
C PHE A 48 -3.64 1.40 -0.52
N LYS A 49 -4.23 0.67 -1.47
CA LYS A 49 -4.05 0.88 -2.91
C LYS A 49 -4.45 2.29 -3.33
N ASN A 50 -5.59 2.80 -2.88
CA ASN A 50 -6.05 4.15 -3.20
C ASN A 50 -5.09 5.21 -2.65
N CYS A 51 -4.62 5.05 -1.41
CA CYS A 51 -3.66 5.97 -0.82
C CYS A 51 -2.33 5.94 -1.61
N VAL A 52 -1.76 4.76 -1.85
CA VAL A 52 -0.51 4.61 -2.61
C VAL A 52 -0.65 5.17 -4.03
N THR A 53 -1.76 4.91 -4.70
CA THR A 53 -2.01 5.40 -6.08
C THR A 53 -2.15 6.92 -6.12
N LYS A 54 -2.79 7.54 -5.12
CA LYS A 54 -2.85 9.00 -4.98
C LYS A 54 -1.47 9.61 -4.77
N VAL A 55 -0.65 9.00 -3.91
CA VAL A 55 0.70 9.53 -3.62
C VAL A 55 1.67 9.30 -4.77
N LEU A 56 1.56 8.17 -5.48
CA LEU A 56 2.39 7.90 -6.65
C LEU A 56 2.05 8.80 -7.85
N GLY A 57 0.83 9.34 -7.90
CA GLY A 57 0.47 10.44 -8.79
C GLY A 57 0.77 10.15 -10.26
N LYS A 58 -0.17 9.44 -10.91
CA LYS A 58 -0.28 9.15 -12.36
C LYS A 58 0.86 8.33 -12.99
N GLY A 59 0.48 7.17 -13.51
CA GLY A 59 1.27 6.37 -14.45
C GLY A 59 1.07 4.87 -14.23
N TRP A 60 -0.15 4.38 -14.47
CA TRP A 60 -0.33 3.05 -15.05
C TRP A 60 -0.61 3.26 -16.53
#